data_AF-A0A519EU45-F1
#
_entry.id   AF-A0A519EU45-F1
#
_cell.length_a   1.000
_cell.length_b   1.000
_cell.length_c   1.000
_cell.angle_alpha   90.00
_cell.angle_beta   90.00
_cell.angle_gamma   90.00
#
_symmetry.space_group_name_H-M   'P 1'
#
loop_
_entity.id
_entity.type
_entity.pdbx_description
1 polymer ?
#
loop_
_entity_poly.entity_id
_entity_poly.type
_entity_poly.pdbx_seq_one_letter_code
_entity_poly.pdbx_strand_id
1 'polypeptide(L)' 'GALVTGANQEHGIITLGDASHADLAARFPIGRRLRILPNHACATGAQFPDYHALDADGAVHTWSRLHGW' A
#
# COMPACT_ATOMS: atom_id res chain seq x y z
N GLY A 1 10.56 -5.74 -10.79
CA GLY A 1 9.87 -4.77 -9.90
C GLY A 1 9.50 -5.44 -8.59
N ALA A 2 8.86 -4.72 -7.67
CA ALA A 2 8.29 -5.27 -6.43
C ALA A 2 6.78 -5.41 -6.60
N LEU A 3 6.23 -6.58 -6.29
CA LEU A 3 4.79 -6.86 -6.39
C LEU A 3 4.30 -7.53 -5.12
N VAL A 4 3.09 -7.19 -4.68
CA VAL A 4 2.38 -7.99 -3.67
C VAL A 4 1.85 -9.24 -4.37
N THR A 5 2.45 -10.39 -4.09
CA THR A 5 2.13 -11.67 -4.75
C THR A 5 1.23 -12.57 -3.91
N GLY A 6 1.05 -12.25 -2.63
CA GLY A 6 0.13 -12.94 -1.74
C GLY A 6 -0.40 -12.00 -0.67
N ALA A 7 -1.60 -12.30 -0.16
CA ALA A 7 -2.21 -11.55 0.92
C ALA A 7 -3.07 -12.47 1.81
N ASN A 8 -2.93 -12.30 3.12
CA ASN A 8 -3.91 -12.67 4.12
C ASN A 8 -4.69 -11.41 4.55
N GLN A 9 -5.57 -11.50 5.56
CA GLN A 9 -6.42 -10.37 5.98
C GLN A 9 -5.63 -9.07 6.27
N GLU A 10 -4.49 -9.17 6.96
CA GLU A 10 -3.67 -8.00 7.38
C GLU A 10 -2.17 -8.17 7.06
N HIS A 11 -1.82 -9.18 6.28
CA HIS A 11 -0.42 -9.47 5.92
C HIS A 11 -0.28 -9.60 4.41
N GLY A 12 0.62 -8.82 3.82
CA GLY A 12 0.98 -8.92 2.40
C GLY A 12 2.38 -9.51 2.20
N ILE A 13 2.55 -10.35 1.18
CA ILE A 13 3.84 -10.91 0.77
C ILE A 13 4.31 -10.17 -0.48
N ILE A 14 5.46 -9.49 -0.39
CA ILE A 14 6.06 -8.78 -1.51
C ILE A 14 7.17 -9.64 -2.11
N THR A 15 7.06 -9.94 -3.40
CA THR A 15 8.13 -10.58 -4.17
C THR A 15 8.83 -9.55 -5.03
N LEU A 16 10.16 -9.60 -5.03
CA LEU A 16 11.01 -8.83 -5.91
C LEU A 16 11.39 -9.69 -7.11
N GLY A 17 11.22 -9.15 -8.33
CA GLY A 17 11.48 -9.91 -9.57
C GLY A 17 12.92 -10.44 -9.69
N ASP A 18 13.91 -9.55 -9.68
CA ASP A 18 15.34 -9.93 -9.62
C ASP A 18 15.91 -9.45 -8.29
N ALA A 19 16.16 -10.41 -7.39
CA ALA A 19 16.62 -10.16 -6.02
C ALA A 19 17.80 -11.06 -5.64
N SER A 20 18.43 -11.70 -6.63
CA SER A 20 19.46 -12.73 -6.44
C SER A 20 20.63 -12.30 -5.53
N HIS A 21 20.86 -10.99 -5.37
CA HIS A 21 21.92 -10.42 -4.54
C HIS A 21 21.47 -9.30 -3.60
N ALA A 22 20.16 -9.08 -3.42
CA ALA A 22 19.68 -7.98 -2.58
C ALA A 22 19.55 -8.41 -1.11
N ASP A 23 20.28 -7.75 -0.20
CA ASP A 23 19.97 -7.81 1.22
C ASP A 23 18.62 -7.11 1.47
N LEU A 24 17.57 -7.91 1.60
CA LEU A 24 16.20 -7.43 1.79
C LEU A 24 16.03 -6.68 3.11
N ALA A 25 16.71 -7.12 4.18
CA ALA A 25 16.57 -6.51 5.50
C ALA A 25 17.24 -5.13 5.53
N ALA A 26 18.39 -4.98 4.86
CA ALA A 26 19.03 -3.68 4.70
C ALA A 26 18.22 -2.74 3.79
N ARG A 27 17.65 -3.26 2.69
CA ARG A 27 16.88 -2.45 1.73
C ARG A 27 15.49 -2.07 2.24
N PHE A 28 14.85 -2.96 2.99
CA PHE A 28 13.50 -2.82 3.54
C PHE A 28 13.50 -3.20 5.02
N PRO A 29 14.11 -2.37 5.89
CA PRO A 29 14.15 -2.65 7.31
C PRO A 29 12.74 -2.66 7.91
N ILE A 30 12.59 -3.35 9.05
CA ILE A 30 11.34 -3.33 9.82
C ILE A 30 10.97 -1.87 10.14
N GLY A 31 9.70 -1.53 9.94
CA GLY A 31 9.19 -0.17 10.09
C GLY A 31 9.27 0.69 8.82
N ARG A 32 9.91 0.20 7.74
CA ARG A 32 9.90 0.89 6.44
C ARG A 32 8.48 0.99 5.89
N ARG A 33 8.02 2.22 5.62
CA ARG A 33 6.74 2.48 4.95
C ARG A 33 6.88 2.33 3.43
N LEU A 34 5.89 1.70 2.81
CA LEU A 34 5.77 1.53 1.36
C LEU A 34 4.40 2.05 0.89
N ARG A 35 4.26 2.32 -0.41
CA ARG A 35 2.97 2.63 -1.06
C ARG A 35 2.65 1.51 -2.04
N ILE A 36 1.45 0.94 -1.92
CA ILE A 36 0.98 -0.15 -2.78
C ILE A 36 -0.08 0.40 -3.73
N LEU A 37 0.11 0.20 -5.03
CA LEU A 37 -0.90 0.55 -6.02
C LEU A 37 -1.96 -0.55 -6.08
N PRO A 38 -3.26 -0.20 -6.04
CA PRO A 38 -4.32 -1.19 -6.06
C PRO A 38 -4.48 -1.78 -7.47
N ASN A 39 -4.91 -3.05 -7.54
CA ASN A 39 -5.36 -3.65 -8.80
C ASN A 39 -6.66 -2.98 -9.29
N HIS A 40 -7.58 -2.64 -8.38
CA HIS A 40 -8.85 -2.00 -8.69
C HIS A 40 -9.20 -0.92 -7.67
N ALA A 41 -9.26 0.34 -8.11
CA ALA A 41 -9.46 1.49 -7.22
C ALA A 41 -10.75 1.39 -6.39
N CYS A 42 -11.88 1.00 -6.99
CA CYS A 42 -13.15 0.93 -6.27
C CYS A 42 -13.16 -0.11 -5.14
N ALA A 43 -12.62 -1.31 -5.40
CA ALA A 43 -12.60 -2.40 -4.43
C ALA A 43 -11.67 -2.08 -3.25
N THR A 44 -10.46 -1.57 -3.53
CA THR A 44 -9.52 -1.18 -2.46
C THR A 44 -10.04 0.00 -1.67
N GLY A 45 -10.57 1.03 -2.34
CA GLY A 45 -11.10 2.21 -1.66
C GLY A 45 -12.18 1.83 -0.64
N ALA A 46 -13.07 0.89 -0.98
CA ALA A 46 -14.17 0.46 -0.12
C ALA A 46 -13.76 -0.19 1.21
N GLN A 47 -12.48 -0.51 1.40
CA GLN A 47 -11.96 -1.10 2.64
C GLN A 47 -11.55 -0.06 3.70
N PHE A 48 -11.59 1.24 3.40
CA PHE A 48 -11.11 2.31 4.29
C PHE A 48 -12.22 3.28 4.66
N PRO A 49 -12.36 3.73 5.92
CA PRO A 49 -13.41 4.66 6.35
C PRO A 49 -13.32 6.07 5.72
N ASP A 50 -12.14 6.44 5.25
CA ASP A 50 -11.83 7.74 4.67
C ASP A 50 -10.58 7.61 3.78
N TYR A 51 -10.27 8.69 3.06
CA TYR A 51 -9.04 8.82 2.30
C TYR A 51 -8.15 9.90 2.89
N HIS A 52 -6.84 9.67 2.86
CA HIS A 52 -5.84 10.69 3.10
C HIS A 52 -5.43 11.32 1.76
N ALA A 53 -6.05 12.44 1.41
CA ALA A 53 -5.75 13.20 0.19
C ALA A 53 -4.49 14.05 0.39
N LEU A 54 -3.45 13.75 -0.39
CA LEU A 54 -2.18 14.46 -0.40
C LEU A 54 -2.23 15.56 -1.48
N ASP A 55 -2.06 16.82 -1.07
CA ASP A 55 -1.98 17.94 -2.02
C ASP A 55 -0.57 18.14 -2.59
N ALA A 56 -0.42 19.14 -3.45
CA ALA A 56 0.85 19.47 -4.11
C ALA A 56 1.93 19.97 -3.13
N ASP A 57 1.53 20.55 -2.00
CA ASP A 57 2.42 21.08 -0.97
C ASP A 57 2.79 20.01 0.08
N GLY A 58 2.21 18.81 -0.04
CA GLY A 58 2.46 17.67 0.83
C GLY A 58 1.59 17.63 2.08
N ALA A 59 0.61 18.54 2.20
CA ALA A 59 -0.37 18.48 3.28
C ALA A 59 -1.39 17.35 3.01
N VAL A 60 -1.83 16.72 4.10
CA VAL A 60 -2.77 15.59 4.08
C VAL A 60 -4.11 16.04 4.62
N HIS A 61 -5.16 15.81 3.84
CA HIS A 61 -6.54 16.14 4.16
C HIS A 61 -7.36 14.86 4.26
N THR A 62 -8.20 14.73 5.29
CA THR A 62 -9.10 13.59 5.41
C THR A 62 -10.35 13.82 4.60
N TRP A 63 -10.63 12.94 3.65
CA TRP A 63 -11.87 12.92 2.87
C TRP A 63 -12.74 11.75 3.31
N SER A 64 -13.89 12.04 3.92
CA SER A 64 -14.89 11.02 4.23
C SER A 64 -15.38 10.34 2.96
N ARG A 65 -15.77 9.08 3.08
CA ARG A 65 -16.49 8.37 2.03
C ARG A 65 -17.81 7.82 2.55
N LEU A 66 -18.71 7.50 1.62
CA LEU A 66 -19.93 6.75 1.94
C LEU A 66 -19.61 5.27 2.15
N HIS A 67 -20.34 4.65 3.08
CA HIS A 67 -20.33 3.22 3.39
C HIS A 67 -21.75 2.70 3.55
N GLY A 68 -21.92 1.41 3.27
CA GLY A 68 -23.23 0.76 3.36
C GLY A 68 -24.05 0.98 2.10
N TRP A 69 -25.35 1.10 2.29
CA TRP A 69 -26.38 1.21 1.26
C TRP A 69 -27.24 2.44 1.51
#